data_AF-A0A4V6JLX1-F1
#
_entry.id   AF-A0A4V6JLX1-F1
#
_cell.length_a   1.000
_cell.length_b   1.000
_cell.length_c   1.000
_cell.angle_alpha   90.00
_cell.angle_beta   90.00
_cell.angle_gamma   90.00
#
_symmetry.space_group_name_H-M   'P 1'
#
loop_
_entity.id
_entity.type
_entity.pdbx_description
1 polymer ?
#
loop_
_entity_poly.entity_id
_entity_poly.type
_entity_poly.pdbx_seq_one_letter_code
_entity_poly.pdbx_strand_id
1 'polypeptide(L)' 'MASLIEVRDLLALQGRMDATQLSQILRTPQAMIEAMLERLEAMGKAKRIREDADGCLSGSCKSCPEGKACLREWWALR' A
#
# COMPACT_ATOMS: atom_id res chain seq x y z
N MET A 1 -16.76 -1.92 -9.49
CA MET A 1 -15.89 -0.84 -10.01
C MET A 1 -15.33 -0.14 -8.79
N ALA A 2 -14.04 -0.26 -8.52
CA ALA A 2 -13.46 0.41 -7.36
C ALA A 2 -13.43 1.93 -7.60
N SER A 3 -13.90 2.68 -6.61
CA SER A 3 -13.91 4.14 -6.63
C SER A 3 -12.81 4.74 -5.74
N LEU A 4 -12.42 5.99 -6.01
CA LEU A 4 -11.47 6.73 -5.16
C LEU A 4 -11.96 6.84 -3.70
N ILE A 5 -13.28 6.82 -3.52
CA ILE A 5 -13.92 6.87 -2.21
C ILE A 5 -13.67 5.57 -1.45
N GLU A 6 -13.77 4.41 -2.09
CA GLU A 6 -13.51 3.11 -1.45
C GLU A 6 -12.04 2.95 -1.04
N VAL A 7 -11.09 3.41 -1.87
CA VAL A 7 -9.66 3.41 -1.50
C VAL A 7 -9.45 4.28 -0.25
N ARG A 8 -10.04 5.48 -0.21
CA ARG A 8 -9.96 6.38 0.94
C ARG A 8 -10.62 5.77 2.18
N ASP A 9 -11.81 5.18 2.02
CA ASP A 9 -12.56 4.59 3.13
C ASP A 9 -11.81 3.42 3.76
N LEU A 10 -11.24 2.53 2.93
CA LEU A 10 -10.39 1.44 3.40
C LEU A 10 -9.14 1.95 4.13
N LEU A 11 -8.50 3.01 3.63
CA LEU A 11 -7.39 3.65 4.33
C LEU A 11 -7.83 4.31 5.65
N ALA A 12 -9.04 4.87 5.72
CA ALA A 12 -9.59 5.43 6.95
C ALA A 12 -9.91 4.34 8.00
N LEU A 13 -10.47 3.21 7.56
CA LEU A 13 -10.83 2.09 8.43
C LEU A 13 -9.61 1.34 8.96
N GLN A 14 -8.60 1.10 8.12
CA GLN A 14 -7.39 0.37 8.51
C GLN A 14 -6.25 1.27 9.01
N GLY A 15 -6.37 2.59 8.82
CA GLY A 15 -5.36 3.59 9.16
C GLY A 15 -4.19 3.65 8.17
N ARG A 16 -3.54 2.50 7.90
CA ARG A 16 -2.48 2.35 6.89
C ARG A 16 -2.61 1.04 6.15
N MET A 17 -2.38 1.05 4.84
CA MET A 17 -2.45 -0.16 4.02
C MET A 17 -1.54 -0.07 2.79
N ASP A 18 -1.07 -1.22 2.31
CA ASP A 18 -0.28 -1.27 1.07
C ASP A 18 -1.18 -1.40 -0.18
N ALA A 19 -0.61 -1.03 -1.34
CA ALA A 19 -1.31 -1.07 -2.62
C ALA A 19 -1.71 -2.49 -3.06
N THR A 20 -0.96 -3.52 -2.66
CA THR A 20 -1.25 -4.92 -2.99
C THR A 20 -2.46 -5.43 -2.20
N GLN A 21 -2.56 -5.11 -0.91
CA GLN A 21 -3.73 -5.41 -0.09
C GLN A 21 -4.98 -4.70 -0.60
N LEU A 22 -4.86 -3.41 -0.94
CA LEU A 22 -5.96 -2.65 -1.55
C LEU A 22 -6.41 -3.28 -2.88
N SER A 23 -5.47 -3.70 -3.73
CA SER A 23 -5.73 -4.39 -4.98
C SER A 23 -6.51 -5.70 -4.78
N GLN A 24 -6.13 -6.50 -3.78
CA GLN A 24 -6.81 -7.76 -3.45
C GLN A 24 -8.23 -7.53 -2.89
N ILE A 25 -8.40 -6.58 -1.96
CA ILE A 25 -9.70 -6.28 -1.34
C ILE A 25 -10.67 -5.73 -2.39
N LEU A 26 -10.22 -4.76 -3.17
CA LEU A 26 -11.02 -4.09 -4.19
C LEU A 26 -11.09 -4.86 -5.51
N ARG A 27 -10.43 -6.03 -5.60
CA ARG A 27 -10.28 -6.85 -6.81
C ARG A 27 -9.94 -6.01 -8.04
N THR A 28 -9.04 -5.06 -7.87
CA THR A 28 -8.70 -4.03 -8.86
C THR A 28 -7.20 -4.14 -9.17
N PRO A 29 -6.75 -3.97 -10.42
CA PRO A 29 -5.34 -4.06 -10.76
C PRO A 29 -4.50 -3.10 -9.92
N GLN A 30 -3.35 -3.57 -9.44
CA GLN A 30 -2.45 -2.78 -8.59
C GLN A 30 -2.08 -1.43 -9.22
N ALA A 31 -1.76 -1.41 -10.52
CA ALA A 31 -1.45 -0.18 -11.26
C ALA A 31 -2.56 0.88 -11.19
N MET A 32 -3.83 0.46 -11.14
CA MET A 32 -4.95 1.38 -11.01
C MET A 32 -5.06 1.91 -9.57
N ILE A 33 -4.84 1.06 -8.57
CA ILE A 33 -4.80 1.46 -7.16
C ILE A 33 -3.64 2.43 -6.90
N GLU A 34 -2.46 2.17 -7.45
CA GLU A 34 -1.30 3.05 -7.37
C GLU A 34 -1.61 4.43 -7.96
N ALA A 35 -2.15 4.49 -9.18
CA ALA A 35 -2.56 5.76 -9.80
C ALA A 35 -3.62 6.52 -8.95
N MET A 36 -4.53 5.79 -8.29
CA MET A 36 -5.53 6.37 -7.39
C MET A 36 -4.90 6.94 -6.12
N LEU A 37 -3.91 6.25 -5.55
CA LEU A 37 -3.15 6.67 -4.37
C LEU A 37 -2.25 7.88 -4.68
N GLU A 38 -1.57 7.87 -5.82
CA GLU A 38 -0.78 9.00 -6.32
C GLU A 38 -1.67 10.24 -6.50
N ARG A 39 -2.88 10.06 -7.04
CA ARG A 39 -3.85 11.15 -7.14
C ARG A 39 -4.28 11.68 -5.77
N LEU A 40 -4.49 10.80 -4.78
CA LEU A 40 -4.82 11.20 -3.40
C LEU A 40 -3.65 11.94 -2.73
N GLU A 41 -2.41 11.54 -3.01
CA GLU A 41 -1.20 12.24 -2.54
C GLU A 41 -1.05 13.61 -3.19
N ALA A 42 -1.27 13.73 -4.50
CA ALA A 42 -1.27 15.00 -5.21
C ALA A 42 -2.32 15.98 -4.69
N MET A 43 -3.47 15.47 -4.23
CA MET A 43 -4.51 16.26 -3.54
C MET A 43 -4.20 16.54 -2.06
N GLY A 44 -3.09 16.02 -1.52
CA GLY A 44 -2.70 16.16 -0.12
C GLY A 44 -3.60 15.40 0.86
N LYS A 45 -4.36 14.40 0.40
CA LYS A 45 -5.30 13.59 1.19
C LYS A 45 -4.69 12.29 1.71
N ALA A 46 -3.68 11.77 1.02
CA ALA A 46 -2.91 10.60 1.44
C ALA A 46 -1.42 10.93 1.49
N LYS A 47 -0.66 10.10 2.19
CA LYS A 47 0.80 10.17 2.24
C LYS A 47 1.37 8.77 2.07
N ARG A 48 2.37 8.66 1.19
CA ARG A 48 3.20 7.46 1.11
C ARG A 48 4.17 7.38 2.29
N ILE A 49 4.14 6.24 2.96
CA ILE A 49 5.02 5.85 4.05
C ILE A 49 5.87 4.70 3.53
N ARG A 50 7.17 4.93 3.37
CA ARG A 50 8.12 3.84 3.08
C ARG A 50 8.51 3.24 4.42
N GLU A 51 8.04 2.02 4.69
CA GLU A 51 8.54 1.28 5.84
C GLU A 51 9.78 0.53 5.36
N ASP A 52 10.93 0.94 5.90
CA ASP A 52 12.19 0.24 5.65
C ASP A 52 12.14 -1.10 6.37
N ALA A 53 12.69 -2.13 5.74
CA ALA A 53 12.64 -3.50 6.22
C ALA A 53 13.59 -3.77 7.39
N ASP A 54 13.64 -2.87 8.36
CA ASP A 54 14.53 -2.96 9.53
C ASP A 54 14.25 -4.22 10.38
N GLY A 55 13.11 -4.88 10.15
CA GLY A 55 12.70 -6.10 10.84
C GLY A 55 13.14 -7.44 10.24
N CYS A 56 13.89 -7.51 9.14
CA CYS A 56 14.38 -8.80 8.61
C CYS A 56 15.67 -9.30 9.32
N LEU A 57 15.77 -9.09 10.64
CA LEU A 57 16.92 -9.52 11.45
C LEU A 57 16.85 -10.97 11.95
N SER A 58 15.89 -11.77 11.48
CA SER A 58 15.89 -13.21 11.73
C SER A 58 15.60 -13.97 10.45
N GLY A 59 16.62 -14.62 9.92
CA GLY A 59 16.62 -15.35 8.66
C GLY A 59 15.64 -16.53 8.62
N SER A 60 14.34 -16.23 8.49
CA SER A 60 13.27 -17.23 8.39
C SER A 60 12.18 -16.86 7.38
N CYS A 61 12.42 -15.90 6.48
CA CYS A 61 11.52 -15.67 5.33
C CYS A 61 11.80 -16.70 4.23
N LYS A 62 11.24 -17.89 4.37
CA LYS A 62 11.38 -19.04 3.43
C LYS A 62 10.70 -18.84 2.06
N SER A 63 10.14 -17.66 1.78
CA SER A 63 9.41 -17.35 0.54
C SER A 63 9.69 -15.94 -0.03
N CYS A 64 10.80 -15.28 0.32
CA CYS A 64 11.17 -14.02 -0.31
C CYS A 64 12.20 -14.27 -1.43
N PRO A 65 11.78 -14.44 -2.70
CA PRO A 65 12.70 -14.44 -3.81
C PRO A 65 13.30 -13.03 -3.96
N GLU A 66 14.64 -12.97 -3.96
CA GLU A 66 15.46 -11.84 -4.41
C GLU A 66 15.25 -10.49 -3.69
N GLY A 67 15.83 -10.33 -2.50
CA GLY A 67 16.66 -9.17 -2.08
C GLY A 67 16.13 -7.72 -2.13
N LYS A 68 14.92 -7.46 -2.65
CA LYS A 68 14.29 -6.13 -2.77
C LYS A 68 12.82 -6.11 -2.31
N ALA A 69 12.26 -7.27 -1.96
CA ALA A 69 10.84 -7.44 -1.71
C ALA A 69 10.35 -6.97 -0.33
N CYS A 70 11.24 -6.56 0.58
CA CYS A 70 10.83 -6.11 1.90
C CYS A 70 10.58 -4.60 1.99
N LEU A 71 10.89 -3.83 0.95
CA LEU A 71 10.54 -2.41 0.87
C LEU A 71 9.05 -2.29 0.58
N ARG A 72 8.24 -2.25 1.64
CA ARG A 72 6.78 -2.18 1.51
C ARG A 72 6.36 -0.71 1.55
N GLU A 73 5.70 -0.27 0.48
CA GLU A 73 5.12 1.06 0.40
C GLU A 73 3.72 1.02 1.03
N TRP A 74 3.62 1.68 2.18
CA TRP A 74 2.37 1.87 2.89
C TRP A 74 1.77 3.21 2.52
N TRP A 75 0.45 3.27 2.53
CA TRP A 75 -0.30 4.49 2.33
C TRP A 75 -1.17 4.73 3.55
N ALA A 76 -1.23 5.98 4.00
CA ALA A 76 -2.11 6.41 5.07
C ALA A 76 -2.78 7.72 4.66
N LEU A 77 -3.94 8.02 5.24
CA LEU A 77 -4.54 9.33 5.10
C LEU A 77 -3.71 10.37 5.86
N ARG A 78 -3.65 11.59 5.31
CA ARG A 78 -3.05 12.75 5.99
C ARG A 78 -4.03 13.30 7.03
#